data_AF-A0A1G8BJ65-F1
#
_entry.id   AF-A0A1G8BJ65-F1
#
_cell.length_a   1.000
_cell.length_b   1.000
_cell.length_c   1.000
_cell.angle_alpha   90.00
_cell.angle_beta   90.00
_cell.angle_gamma   90.00
#
_symmetry.space_group_name_H-M   'P 1'
#
loop_
_entity.id
_entity.type
_entity.pdbx_description
1 polymer ?
#
loop_
_entity_poly.entity_id
_entity_poly.type
_entity_poly.pdbx_seq_one_letter_code
_entity_poly.pdbx_strand_id
1 'polypeptide(L)'
;MRHVDAAAIAANVAVVSARTDALVCGVVKADGYGHGAILAARAMLEGGASWLGVVDVVEALALRAAGIDAPVLAWLHAAEPDLAAAVTAGVDVGVSSAAQLDRAALVGATVHLKVDTGLGRNGVPMGEWAAVVERAAALQAAGDLRVRGIFSHLAGAGDASDAAQLAAFVDACAVAEVLEPELRHLSNSSATLALPGAAHDMVRLGIAAYGIHPDGDDAAGSAATAAGLRPAMRVTGTVVDGVLDVGARHGLLPAPGAPVLVGDRVVPVVEVGATSTSLAEPVSGPAVLWGDPAEGEPSAIAWALAADTIGYEVVTRMAAA
;
A
#
# COMPACT_ATOMS: atom_id res chain seq x y z
N MET A 1 -8.52 20.39 -7.68
CA MET A 1 -9.51 19.43 -7.14
C MET A 1 -9.07 18.00 -7.42
N ARG A 2 -9.11 17.14 -6.39
CA ARG A 2 -8.81 15.71 -6.48
C ARG A 2 -10.12 14.92 -6.60
N HIS A 3 -10.18 13.99 -7.54
CA HIS A 3 -11.27 13.01 -7.69
C HIS A 3 -10.69 11.59 -7.64
N VAL A 4 -11.43 10.68 -7.01
CA VAL A 4 -11.03 9.28 -6.86
C VAL A 4 -12.15 8.39 -7.39
N ASP A 5 -11.80 7.51 -8.33
CA ASP A 5 -12.70 6.52 -8.91
C ASP A 5 -12.66 5.22 -8.10
N ALA A 6 -13.67 5.01 -7.26
CA ALA A 6 -13.83 3.79 -6.48
C ALA A 6 -14.01 2.54 -7.37
N ALA A 7 -14.66 2.68 -8.54
CA ALA A 7 -14.87 1.55 -9.45
C ALA A 7 -13.55 1.12 -10.11
N ALA A 8 -12.64 2.05 -10.38
CA ALA A 8 -11.29 1.71 -10.81
C ALA A 8 -10.55 0.90 -9.73
N ILE A 9 -10.63 1.29 -8.46
CA ILE A 9 -10.03 0.53 -7.35
C ILE A 9 -10.60 -0.89 -7.29
N ALA A 10 -11.93 -1.03 -7.31
CA ALA A 10 -12.58 -2.33 -7.27
C ALA A 10 -12.19 -3.21 -8.48
N ALA A 11 -12.15 -2.63 -9.69
CA ALA A 11 -11.74 -3.34 -10.90
C ALA A 11 -10.29 -3.82 -10.83
N ASN A 12 -9.37 -2.99 -10.33
CA ASN A 12 -7.96 -3.37 -10.16
C ASN A 12 -7.79 -4.52 -9.17
N VAL A 13 -8.53 -4.49 -8.06
CA VAL A 13 -8.53 -5.61 -7.09
C VAL A 13 -9.09 -6.88 -7.72
N ALA A 14 -10.16 -6.78 -8.52
CA ALA A 14 -10.72 -7.95 -9.22
C ALA A 14 -9.72 -8.56 -10.22
N VAL A 15 -8.97 -7.72 -10.94
CA VAL A 15 -7.91 -8.17 -11.86
C VAL A 15 -6.83 -8.97 -11.14
N VAL A 16 -6.41 -8.52 -9.96
CA VAL A 16 -5.39 -9.22 -9.15
C VAL A 16 -5.96 -10.46 -8.48
N SER A 17 -7.18 -10.38 -7.96
CA SER A 17 -7.87 -11.51 -7.32
C SER A 17 -8.08 -12.67 -8.29
N ALA A 18 -8.30 -12.38 -9.58
CA ALA A 18 -8.40 -13.41 -10.62
C ALA A 18 -7.07 -14.12 -10.95
N ARG A 19 -5.93 -13.67 -10.42
CA ARG A 19 -4.59 -14.23 -10.68
C ARG A 19 -4.08 -15.14 -9.56
N THR A 20 -4.81 -15.25 -8.46
CA THR A 20 -4.38 -16.04 -7.30
C THR A 20 -5.57 -16.65 -6.58
N ASP A 21 -5.38 -17.87 -6.07
CA ASP A 21 -6.35 -18.52 -5.17
C ASP A 21 -6.16 -18.10 -3.70
N ALA A 22 -5.10 -17.34 -3.40
CA ALA A 22 -4.82 -16.82 -2.07
C ALA A 22 -5.82 -15.73 -1.68
N LEU A 23 -6.02 -15.53 -0.37
CA LEU A 23 -6.79 -14.39 0.11
C LEU A 23 -6.12 -13.07 -0.31
N VAL A 24 -6.92 -12.06 -0.63
CA VAL A 24 -6.42 -10.73 -0.94
C VAL A 24 -6.62 -9.80 0.26
N CYS A 25 -5.52 -9.28 0.79
CA CYS A 25 -5.49 -8.21 1.77
C CYS A 25 -5.26 -6.86 1.07
N GLY A 26 -6.31 -6.04 1.00
CA GLY A 26 -6.25 -4.70 0.42
C GLY A 26 -5.59 -3.71 1.37
N VAL A 27 -4.47 -3.12 0.97
CA VAL A 27 -3.68 -2.24 1.83
C VAL A 27 -4.10 -0.77 1.64
N VAL A 28 -4.69 -0.18 2.68
CA VAL A 28 -5.31 1.16 2.69
C VAL A 28 -4.62 2.16 3.62
N LYS A 29 -3.35 1.90 3.93
CA LYS A 29 -2.49 2.82 4.70
C LYS A 29 -2.35 4.21 4.08
N ALA A 30 -1.91 5.18 4.88
CA ALA A 30 -1.60 6.53 4.41
C ALA A 30 -2.79 7.15 3.66
N ASP A 31 -3.97 7.09 4.28
CA ASP A 31 -5.24 7.52 3.70
C ASP A 31 -5.55 6.84 2.35
N GLY A 32 -5.37 5.52 2.26
CA GLY A 32 -5.53 4.78 1.00
C GLY A 32 -4.56 5.26 -0.08
N TYR A 33 -3.28 5.47 0.28
CA TYR A 33 -2.28 6.05 -0.63
C TYR A 33 -2.75 7.40 -1.21
N GLY A 34 -3.36 8.23 -0.36
CA GLY A 34 -3.94 9.53 -0.75
C GLY A 34 -5.28 9.45 -1.50
N HIS A 35 -5.90 8.28 -1.63
CA HIS A 35 -7.20 8.11 -2.31
C HIS A 35 -8.41 8.19 -1.34
N GLY A 36 -8.17 8.29 -0.04
CA GLY A 36 -9.20 8.21 1.00
C GLY A 36 -9.32 6.78 1.55
N ALA A 37 -8.90 6.55 2.79
CA ALA A 37 -8.85 5.20 3.37
C ALA A 37 -10.21 4.48 3.39
N ILE A 38 -11.29 5.16 3.78
CA ILE A 38 -12.63 4.55 3.86
C ILE A 38 -13.17 4.23 2.47
N LEU A 39 -12.97 5.12 1.51
CA LEU A 39 -13.38 4.92 0.12
C LEU A 39 -12.63 3.75 -0.48
N ALA A 40 -11.30 3.74 -0.36
CA ALA A 40 -10.45 2.67 -0.85
C ALA A 40 -10.79 1.33 -0.19
N ALA A 41 -11.00 1.30 1.13
CA ALA A 41 -11.36 0.07 1.85
C ALA A 41 -12.64 -0.55 1.31
N ARG A 42 -13.71 0.24 1.14
CA ARG A 42 -14.99 -0.27 0.58
C ARG A 42 -14.83 -0.77 -0.84
N ALA A 43 -14.12 -0.01 -1.68
CA ALA A 43 -13.86 -0.40 -3.07
C ALA A 43 -13.02 -1.67 -3.18
N MET A 44 -12.00 -1.84 -2.32
CA MET A 44 -11.19 -3.05 -2.30
C MET A 44 -12.01 -4.28 -1.90
N LEU A 45 -12.87 -4.16 -0.89
CA LEU A 45 -13.77 -5.25 -0.48
C LEU A 45 -14.76 -5.60 -1.61
N GLU A 46 -15.33 -4.59 -2.28
CA GLU A 46 -16.21 -4.79 -3.44
C GLU A 46 -15.47 -5.48 -4.60
N GLY A 47 -14.19 -5.18 -4.79
CA GLY A 47 -13.33 -5.82 -5.79
C GLY A 47 -12.88 -7.25 -5.44
N GLY A 48 -13.23 -7.77 -4.25
CA GLY A 48 -12.92 -9.14 -3.85
C GLY A 48 -11.82 -9.28 -2.79
N ALA A 49 -11.32 -8.19 -2.20
CA ALA A 49 -10.46 -8.30 -1.03
C ALA A 49 -11.25 -8.88 0.15
N SER A 50 -10.66 -9.85 0.84
CA SER A 50 -11.25 -10.49 2.03
C SER A 50 -10.66 -9.98 3.34
N TRP A 51 -9.56 -9.23 3.25
CA TRP A 51 -8.82 -8.63 4.37
C TRP A 51 -8.46 -7.19 4.02
N LEU A 52 -8.20 -6.37 5.04
CA LEU A 52 -7.64 -5.03 4.89
C LEU A 52 -6.36 -4.87 5.70
N GLY A 53 -5.47 -4.03 5.21
CA GLY A 53 -4.15 -3.79 5.79
C GLY A 53 -3.83 -2.31 6.02
N VAL A 54 -3.30 -1.96 7.19
CA VAL A 54 -2.92 -0.58 7.58
C VAL A 54 -1.60 -0.52 8.35
N VAL A 55 -1.00 0.68 8.50
CA VAL A 55 0.33 0.86 9.12
C VAL A 55 0.25 1.13 10.62
N ASP A 56 -0.93 1.47 11.16
CA ASP A 56 -1.09 1.61 12.61
C ASP A 56 -2.50 1.25 13.13
N VAL A 57 -2.60 1.01 14.44
CA VAL A 57 -3.85 0.75 15.15
C VAL A 57 -4.83 1.92 14.97
N VAL A 58 -4.34 3.17 14.96
CA VAL A 58 -5.19 4.34 14.75
C VAL A 58 -5.93 4.29 13.41
N GLU A 59 -5.23 3.90 12.33
CA GLU A 59 -5.87 3.72 11.01
C GLU A 59 -6.90 2.59 11.06
N ALA A 60 -6.59 1.48 11.74
CA ALA A 60 -7.51 0.36 11.88
C ALA A 60 -8.80 0.73 12.65
N LEU A 61 -8.66 1.49 13.74
CA LEU A 61 -9.78 2.00 14.52
C LEU A 61 -10.64 2.97 13.71
N ALA A 62 -10.04 3.77 12.83
CA ALA A 62 -10.78 4.63 11.90
C ALA A 62 -11.62 3.81 10.90
N LEU A 63 -11.09 2.69 10.39
CA LEU A 63 -11.88 1.77 9.55
C LEU A 63 -13.08 1.21 10.32
N ARG A 64 -12.87 0.78 11.57
CA ARG A 64 -13.94 0.25 12.43
C ARG A 64 -15.01 1.30 12.74
N ALA A 65 -14.60 2.53 13.06
CA ALA A 65 -15.53 3.64 13.27
C ALA A 65 -16.37 3.97 12.02
N ALA A 66 -15.87 3.65 10.82
CA ALA A 66 -16.58 3.81 9.55
C ALA A 66 -17.49 2.62 9.17
N GLY A 67 -17.65 1.63 10.07
CA GLY A 67 -18.50 0.45 9.89
C GLY A 67 -17.88 -0.62 8.99
N ILE A 68 -16.55 -0.67 8.90
CA ILE A 68 -15.87 -1.77 8.19
C ILE A 68 -15.71 -2.94 9.14
N ASP A 69 -16.34 -4.07 8.82
CA ASP A 69 -16.34 -5.29 9.65
C ASP A 69 -15.38 -6.38 9.13
N ALA A 70 -14.80 -6.21 7.95
CA ALA A 70 -13.83 -7.16 7.40
C ALA A 70 -12.60 -7.33 8.32
N PRO A 71 -11.89 -8.48 8.29
CA PRO A 71 -10.64 -8.64 9.01
C PRO A 71 -9.63 -7.53 8.67
N VAL A 72 -9.03 -6.92 9.70
CA VAL A 72 -8.03 -5.86 9.55
C VAL A 72 -6.74 -6.32 10.22
N LEU A 73 -5.65 -6.30 9.45
CA LEU A 73 -4.30 -6.43 9.97
C LEU A 73 -3.64 -5.06 10.01
N ALA A 74 -3.19 -4.66 11.18
CA ALA A 74 -2.43 -3.44 11.38
C ALA A 74 -0.99 -3.85 11.75
N TRP A 75 0.03 -3.22 11.15
CA TRP A 75 1.45 -3.54 11.43
C TRP A 75 2.33 -2.32 11.16
N LEU A 76 3.51 -2.23 11.81
CA LEU A 76 4.38 -1.02 11.83
C LEU A 76 3.90 0.10 12.76
N HIS A 77 3.21 -0.28 13.82
CA HIS A 77 2.71 0.62 14.84
C HIS A 77 3.74 1.57 15.43
N ALA A 78 3.25 2.66 16.02
CA ALA A 78 4.04 3.53 16.89
C ALA A 78 4.77 2.74 17.99
N ALA A 79 5.73 3.39 18.68
CA ALA A 79 6.51 2.74 19.73
C ALA A 79 5.61 2.12 20.84
N GLU A 80 4.53 2.82 21.18
CA GLU A 80 3.56 2.46 22.22
C GLU A 80 2.13 2.57 21.66
N PRO A 81 1.66 1.57 20.90
CA PRO A 81 0.30 1.56 20.38
C PRO A 81 -0.70 1.12 21.44
N ASP A 82 -1.95 1.58 21.33
CA ASP A 82 -3.06 1.09 22.15
C ASP A 82 -3.53 -0.29 21.67
N LEU A 83 -2.76 -1.33 22.02
CA LEU A 83 -3.07 -2.71 21.64
C LEU A 83 -4.39 -3.20 22.27
N ALA A 84 -4.77 -2.68 23.43
CA ALA A 84 -6.04 -3.04 24.07
C ALA A 84 -7.25 -2.55 23.24
N ALA A 85 -7.15 -1.32 22.69
CA ALA A 85 -8.14 -0.82 21.74
C ALA A 85 -8.19 -1.66 20.46
N ALA A 86 -7.04 -2.07 19.92
CA ALA A 86 -6.97 -2.97 18.76
C ALA A 86 -7.71 -4.29 19.01
N VAL A 87 -7.46 -4.94 20.15
CA VAL A 87 -8.13 -6.19 20.54
C VAL A 87 -9.64 -5.99 20.69
N THR A 88 -10.05 -4.94 21.39
CA THR A 88 -11.48 -4.61 21.58
C THR A 88 -12.20 -4.41 20.24
N ALA A 89 -11.50 -3.84 19.25
CA ALA A 89 -12.03 -3.60 17.92
C ALA A 89 -11.86 -4.79 16.96
N GLY A 90 -11.34 -5.93 17.41
CA GLY A 90 -11.09 -7.10 16.55
C GLY A 90 -10.09 -6.81 15.43
N VAL A 91 -9.00 -6.13 15.76
CA VAL A 91 -7.88 -5.84 14.85
C VAL A 91 -6.71 -6.77 15.18
N ASP A 92 -6.17 -7.41 14.14
CA ASP A 92 -4.98 -8.22 14.25
C ASP A 92 -3.72 -7.35 14.19
N VAL A 93 -2.69 -7.75 14.93
CA VAL A 93 -1.48 -6.94 15.12
C VAL A 93 -0.25 -7.64 14.58
N GLY A 94 0.47 -6.98 13.68
CA GLY A 94 1.77 -7.43 13.22
C GLY A 94 2.87 -7.13 14.23
N VAL A 95 3.55 -8.15 14.75
CA VAL A 95 4.66 -8.01 15.70
C VAL A 95 5.99 -8.34 15.04
N SER A 96 7.00 -7.50 15.26
CA SER A 96 8.30 -7.54 14.60
C SER A 96 9.47 -7.77 15.57
N SER A 97 9.21 -8.05 16.84
CA SER A 97 10.25 -8.35 17.85
C SER A 97 9.68 -9.10 19.05
N ALA A 98 10.54 -9.76 19.84
CA ALA A 98 10.17 -10.40 21.10
C ALA A 98 9.48 -9.41 22.06
N ALA A 99 9.99 -8.17 22.15
CA ALA A 99 9.42 -7.15 23.01
C ALA A 99 8.00 -6.73 22.57
N GLN A 100 7.70 -6.73 21.26
CA GLN A 100 6.34 -6.48 20.77
C GLN A 100 5.42 -7.67 21.02
N LEU A 101 5.93 -8.90 20.87
CA LEU A 101 5.21 -10.13 21.20
C LEU A 101 4.78 -10.15 22.67
N ASP A 102 5.70 -9.87 23.60
CA ASP A 102 5.40 -9.85 25.03
C ASP A 102 4.35 -8.77 25.36
N ARG A 103 4.41 -7.58 24.73
CA ARG A 103 3.37 -6.54 24.92
C ARG A 103 2.00 -6.97 24.40
N ALA A 104 1.96 -7.65 23.25
CA ALA A 104 0.72 -8.18 22.69
C ALA A 104 0.08 -9.24 23.60
N ALA A 105 0.90 -10.03 24.29
CA ALA A 105 0.45 -11.04 25.25
C ALA A 105 -0.25 -10.43 26.48
N LEU A 106 0.18 -9.24 26.93
CA LEU A 106 -0.42 -8.56 28.08
C LEU A 106 -1.89 -8.19 27.88
N VAL A 107 -2.35 -8.14 26.62
CA VAL A 107 -3.71 -7.71 26.27
C VAL A 107 -4.51 -8.78 25.52
N GLY A 108 -4.00 -10.01 25.40
CA GLY A 108 -4.74 -11.08 24.73
C GLY A 108 -4.84 -10.94 23.20
N ALA A 109 -3.84 -10.34 22.55
CA ALA A 109 -3.96 -10.00 21.13
C ALA A 109 -3.92 -11.22 20.19
N THR A 110 -4.58 -11.07 19.03
CA THR A 110 -4.30 -11.93 17.87
C THR A 110 -3.19 -11.30 17.05
N VAL A 111 -2.10 -12.04 16.83
CA VAL A 111 -0.89 -11.51 16.22
C VAL A 111 -0.53 -12.21 14.91
N HIS A 112 0.13 -11.45 14.05
CA HIS A 112 0.89 -11.97 12.92
C HIS A 112 2.38 -11.75 13.21
N LEU A 113 3.17 -12.81 13.27
CA LEU A 113 4.61 -12.71 13.52
C LEU A 113 5.33 -12.34 12.24
N LYS A 114 6.02 -11.20 12.27
CA LYS A 114 6.84 -10.75 11.16
C LYS A 114 8.27 -11.27 11.31
N VAL A 115 8.75 -12.04 10.35
CA VAL A 115 10.16 -12.41 10.20
C VAL A 115 10.83 -11.49 9.16
N ASP A 116 12.08 -11.12 9.40
CA ASP A 116 12.90 -10.41 8.40
C ASP A 116 13.71 -11.42 7.59
N THR A 117 13.31 -11.62 6.34
CA THR A 117 13.97 -12.55 5.41
C THR A 117 14.99 -11.87 4.49
N GLY A 118 15.29 -10.58 4.70
CA GLY A 118 16.29 -9.85 3.92
C GLY A 118 15.92 -8.42 3.55
N LEU A 119 14.76 -7.90 3.97
CA LEU A 119 14.40 -6.51 3.71
C LEU A 119 15.17 -5.55 4.63
N GLY A 120 15.53 -5.97 5.84
CA GLY A 120 16.34 -5.17 6.77
C GLY A 120 15.62 -3.98 7.40
N ARG A 121 14.28 -3.88 7.25
CA ARG A 121 13.50 -2.75 7.75
C ARG A 121 12.83 -3.02 9.09
N ASN A 122 12.14 -4.15 9.19
CA ASN A 122 11.44 -4.59 10.39
C ASN A 122 11.07 -6.06 10.27
N GLY A 123 10.99 -6.73 11.41
CA GLY A 123 10.74 -8.16 11.53
C GLY A 123 11.76 -8.76 12.50
N VAL A 124 11.45 -9.92 13.03
CA VAL A 124 12.38 -10.70 13.84
C VAL A 124 13.50 -11.19 12.93
N PRO A 125 14.77 -10.90 13.24
CA PRO A 125 15.90 -11.41 12.46
C PRO A 125 15.91 -12.94 12.42
N MET A 126 16.32 -13.53 11.28
CA MET A 126 16.38 -15.00 11.14
C MET A 126 17.16 -15.70 12.26
N GLY A 127 18.23 -15.08 12.76
CA GLY A 127 19.03 -15.63 13.86
C GLY A 127 18.31 -15.68 15.23
N GLU A 128 17.24 -14.89 15.40
CA GLU A 128 16.44 -14.83 16.62
C GLU A 128 15.09 -15.56 16.46
N TRP A 129 14.73 -15.93 15.22
CA TRP A 129 13.38 -16.41 14.88
C TRP A 129 12.92 -17.61 15.70
N ALA A 130 13.76 -18.65 15.83
CA ALA A 130 13.40 -19.85 16.57
C ALA A 130 13.08 -19.57 18.04
N ALA A 131 13.84 -18.68 18.70
CA ALA A 131 13.59 -18.30 20.09
C ALA A 131 12.28 -17.51 20.24
N VAL A 132 11.96 -16.64 19.27
CA VAL A 132 10.67 -15.92 19.27
C VAL A 132 9.49 -16.86 19.03
N VAL A 133 9.64 -17.84 18.15
CA VAL A 133 8.62 -18.89 17.92
C VAL A 133 8.39 -19.71 19.19
N GLU A 134 9.46 -20.16 19.86
CA GLU A 134 9.35 -20.89 21.13
C GLU A 134 8.61 -20.05 22.20
N ARG A 135 8.97 -18.76 22.31
CA ARG A 135 8.29 -17.83 23.22
C ARG A 135 6.81 -17.66 22.87
N ALA A 136 6.49 -17.50 21.58
CA ALA A 136 5.12 -17.37 21.10
C ALA A 136 4.29 -18.63 21.39
N ALA A 137 4.90 -19.82 21.23
CA ALA A 137 4.24 -21.09 21.53
C ALA A 137 3.90 -21.21 23.02
N ALA A 138 4.82 -20.81 23.90
CA ALA A 138 4.58 -20.79 25.34
C ALA A 138 3.44 -19.83 25.73
N LEU A 139 3.41 -18.63 25.14
CA LEU A 139 2.35 -17.64 25.37
C LEU A 139 0.99 -18.11 24.83
N GLN A 140 0.97 -18.73 23.64
CA GLN A 140 -0.24 -19.31 23.06
C GLN A 140 -0.79 -20.47 23.91
N ALA A 141 0.08 -21.35 24.40
CA ALA A 141 -0.32 -22.45 25.29
C ALA A 141 -0.86 -21.96 26.65
N ALA A 142 -0.38 -20.81 27.13
CA ALA A 142 -0.92 -20.15 28.33
C ALA A 142 -2.25 -19.42 28.08
N GLY A 143 -2.63 -19.21 26.81
CA GLY A 143 -3.82 -18.45 26.41
C GLY A 143 -3.62 -16.93 26.44
N ASP A 144 -2.38 -16.45 26.52
CA ASP A 144 -2.05 -15.02 26.63
C ASP A 144 -2.15 -14.30 25.28
N LEU A 145 -2.07 -15.02 24.16
CA LEU A 145 -2.26 -14.49 22.81
C LEU A 145 -2.63 -15.61 21.84
N ARG A 146 -2.92 -15.24 20.59
CA ARG A 146 -3.05 -16.18 19.49
C ARG A 146 -2.19 -15.77 18.31
N VAL A 147 -1.37 -16.67 17.79
CA VAL A 147 -0.66 -16.46 16.52
C VAL A 147 -1.56 -16.89 15.38
N ARG A 148 -2.11 -15.93 14.63
CA ARG A 148 -2.92 -16.22 13.43
C ARG A 148 -2.05 -16.40 12.20
N GLY A 149 -0.96 -15.65 12.06
CA GLY A 149 -0.16 -15.72 10.84
C GLY A 149 1.33 -15.45 11.00
N ILE A 150 2.06 -15.85 9.97
CA ILE A 150 3.49 -15.63 9.79
C ILE A 150 3.70 -14.85 8.50
N PHE A 151 4.53 -13.81 8.55
CA PHE A 151 4.74 -13.00 7.36
C PHE A 151 6.12 -12.37 7.24
N SER A 152 6.50 -12.08 6.00
CA SER A 152 7.65 -11.24 5.66
C SER A 152 7.23 -10.28 4.54
N HIS A 153 8.18 -9.54 3.97
CA HIS A 153 7.96 -8.64 2.85
C HIS A 153 9.13 -8.77 1.86
N LEU A 154 8.81 -9.10 0.61
CA LEU A 154 9.79 -9.10 -0.47
C LEU A 154 10.25 -7.67 -0.77
N ALA A 155 11.55 -7.53 -1.00
CA ALA A 155 12.16 -6.25 -1.34
C ALA A 155 11.88 -5.85 -2.79
N GLY A 156 11.69 -6.82 -3.70
CA GLY A 156 11.63 -6.53 -5.14
C GLY A 156 12.98 -6.08 -5.67
N ALA A 157 14.06 -6.66 -5.13
CA ALA A 157 15.45 -6.28 -5.44
C ALA A 157 16.05 -7.11 -6.59
N GLY A 158 15.20 -7.87 -7.31
CA GLY A 158 15.55 -8.69 -8.45
C GLY A 158 15.51 -10.19 -8.14
N ASP A 159 15.37 -10.99 -9.20
CA ASP A 159 15.03 -12.42 -9.15
C ASP A 159 15.85 -13.25 -8.14
N ALA A 160 17.17 -13.07 -8.12
CA ALA A 160 18.04 -13.83 -7.23
C ALA A 160 17.84 -13.45 -5.75
N SER A 161 17.62 -12.16 -5.47
CA SER A 161 17.36 -11.69 -4.12
C SER A 161 15.98 -12.14 -3.66
N ASP A 162 14.96 -12.00 -4.51
CA ASP A 162 13.59 -12.38 -4.18
C ASP A 162 13.46 -13.90 -3.97
N ALA A 163 14.15 -14.72 -4.78
CA ALA A 163 14.23 -16.17 -4.59
C ALA A 163 14.88 -16.55 -3.25
N ALA A 164 15.96 -15.86 -2.84
CA ALA A 164 16.60 -16.09 -1.55
C ALA A 164 15.69 -15.70 -0.37
N GLN A 165 14.98 -14.58 -0.47
CA GLN A 165 14.01 -14.16 0.54
C GLN A 165 12.81 -15.12 0.64
N LEU A 166 12.36 -15.67 -0.48
CA LEU A 166 11.29 -16.68 -0.52
C LEU A 166 11.75 -17.98 0.17
N ALA A 167 12.95 -18.47 -0.14
CA ALA A 167 13.52 -19.65 0.51
C ALA A 167 13.63 -19.46 2.03
N ALA A 168 14.18 -18.31 2.47
CA ALA A 168 14.26 -17.98 3.89
C ALA A 168 12.88 -17.87 4.57
N PHE A 169 11.86 -17.41 3.84
CA PHE A 169 10.49 -17.37 4.37
C PHE A 169 9.90 -18.77 4.54
N VAL A 170 10.15 -19.69 3.61
CA VAL A 170 9.72 -21.09 3.72
C VAL A 170 10.38 -21.76 4.93
N ASP A 171 11.68 -21.55 5.13
CA ASP A 171 12.40 -22.06 6.32
C ASP A 171 11.82 -21.48 7.62
N ALA A 172 11.53 -20.17 7.64
CA ALA A 172 10.91 -19.53 8.79
C ALA A 172 9.51 -20.09 9.09
N CYS A 173 8.70 -20.37 8.06
CA CYS A 173 7.39 -21.00 8.22
C CYS A 173 7.52 -22.42 8.79
N ALA A 174 8.50 -23.20 8.34
CA ALA A 174 8.73 -24.56 8.86
C ALA A 174 9.07 -24.56 10.36
N VAL A 175 9.86 -23.58 10.83
CA VAL A 175 10.14 -23.39 12.27
C VAL A 175 8.85 -23.02 13.03
N ALA A 176 8.01 -22.18 12.43
CA ALA A 176 6.78 -21.67 13.04
C ALA A 176 5.59 -22.65 12.97
N GLU A 177 5.74 -23.82 12.36
CA GLU A 177 4.63 -24.78 12.19
C GLU A 177 4.06 -25.26 13.54
N VAL A 178 4.88 -25.25 14.59
CA VAL A 178 4.45 -25.57 15.97
C VAL A 178 3.37 -24.63 16.52
N LEU A 179 3.18 -23.46 15.89
CA LEU A 179 2.16 -22.47 16.23
C LEU A 179 0.83 -22.73 15.52
N GLU A 180 0.80 -23.66 14.55
CA GLU A 180 -0.34 -23.96 13.68
C GLU A 180 -0.94 -22.70 13.01
N PRO A 181 -0.14 -21.88 12.30
CA PRO A 181 -0.62 -20.62 11.75
C PRO A 181 -1.65 -20.83 10.64
N GLU A 182 -2.71 -20.03 10.67
CA GLU A 182 -3.76 -20.02 9.64
C GLU A 182 -3.31 -19.32 8.36
N LEU A 183 -2.42 -18.34 8.46
CA LEU A 183 -2.02 -17.49 7.35
C LEU A 183 -0.50 -17.35 7.24
N ARG A 184 0.05 -17.73 6.09
CA ARG A 184 1.41 -17.41 5.66
C ARG A 184 1.30 -16.39 4.52
N HIS A 185 1.96 -15.25 4.64
CA HIS A 185 1.88 -14.22 3.61
C HIS A 185 3.21 -13.49 3.36
N LEU A 186 3.66 -13.48 2.11
CA LEU A 186 4.91 -12.85 1.70
C LEU A 186 4.68 -11.72 0.69
N SER A 187 3.89 -12.01 -0.34
CA SER A 187 3.75 -11.17 -1.53
C SER A 187 3.17 -9.77 -1.26
N ASN A 188 3.77 -8.78 -1.91
CA ASN A 188 3.24 -7.44 -2.12
C ASN A 188 2.69 -7.33 -3.57
N SER A 189 2.28 -6.13 -4.00
CA SER A 189 1.80 -5.91 -5.38
C SER A 189 2.74 -6.44 -6.47
N SER A 190 4.05 -6.19 -6.34
CA SER A 190 5.05 -6.63 -7.34
C SER A 190 5.10 -8.16 -7.41
N ALA A 191 5.34 -8.82 -6.28
CA ALA A 191 5.42 -10.28 -6.22
C ALA A 191 4.12 -10.97 -6.67
N THR A 192 2.95 -10.40 -6.36
CA THR A 192 1.67 -10.96 -6.82
C THR A 192 1.52 -10.90 -8.34
N LEU A 193 2.07 -9.88 -8.99
CA LEU A 193 2.00 -9.73 -10.45
C LEU A 193 3.09 -10.55 -11.17
N ALA A 194 4.29 -10.65 -10.59
CA ALA A 194 5.48 -11.15 -11.27
C ALA A 194 5.94 -12.56 -10.84
N LEU A 195 5.59 -13.03 -9.64
CA LEU A 195 6.15 -14.25 -9.04
C LEU A 195 5.08 -15.31 -8.75
N PRO A 196 4.74 -16.17 -9.72
CA PRO A 196 3.90 -17.34 -9.49
C PRO A 196 4.44 -18.20 -8.35
N GLY A 197 3.58 -18.56 -7.39
CA GLY A 197 3.94 -19.42 -6.25
C GLY A 197 4.38 -18.70 -4.97
N ALA A 198 4.59 -17.38 -4.99
CA ALA A 198 4.91 -16.59 -3.79
C ALA A 198 3.65 -16.14 -3.00
N ALA A 199 2.45 -16.55 -3.43
CA ALA A 199 1.20 -16.09 -2.88
C ALA A 199 0.90 -16.65 -1.47
N HIS A 200 1.29 -17.91 -1.22
CA HIS A 200 0.96 -18.65 0.00
C HIS A 200 -0.54 -18.58 0.33
N ASP A 201 -0.91 -18.25 1.56
CA ASP A 201 -2.31 -18.23 2.01
C ASP A 201 -2.97 -16.86 1.77
N MET A 202 -2.18 -15.77 1.72
CA MET A 202 -2.68 -14.41 1.52
C MET A 202 -1.65 -13.50 0.83
N VAL A 203 -2.10 -12.67 -0.12
CA VAL A 203 -1.30 -11.60 -0.74
C VAL A 203 -1.68 -10.23 -0.18
N ARG A 204 -0.72 -9.30 -0.12
CA ARG A 204 -0.96 -7.92 0.36
C ARG A 204 -0.90 -6.93 -0.79
N LEU A 205 -2.06 -6.58 -1.31
CA LEU A 205 -2.23 -5.74 -2.47
C LEU A 205 -2.26 -4.26 -2.07
N GLY A 206 -1.19 -3.53 -2.40
CA GLY A 206 -1.08 -2.09 -2.17
C GLY A 206 -1.29 -1.31 -3.46
N ILE A 207 -0.21 -0.75 -4.01
CA ILE A 207 -0.27 0.27 -5.06
C ILE A 207 -1.06 -0.17 -6.30
N ALA A 208 -1.00 -1.45 -6.67
CA ALA A 208 -1.62 -1.94 -7.89
C ALA A 208 -3.15 -1.83 -7.84
N ALA A 209 -3.76 -1.86 -6.64
CA ALA A 209 -5.18 -1.56 -6.48
C ALA A 209 -5.55 -0.12 -6.90
N TYR A 210 -4.59 0.80 -6.90
CA TYR A 210 -4.79 2.21 -7.26
C TYR A 210 -4.40 2.52 -8.72
N GLY A 211 -4.11 1.48 -9.52
CA GLY A 211 -3.87 1.64 -10.94
C GLY A 211 -2.44 1.98 -11.34
N ILE A 212 -1.49 1.82 -10.42
CA ILE A 212 -0.07 2.11 -10.65
C ILE A 212 0.71 0.81 -10.62
N HIS A 213 1.57 0.60 -11.62
CA HIS A 213 2.45 -0.56 -11.67
C HIS A 213 3.54 -0.47 -10.58
N PRO A 214 3.78 -1.53 -9.79
CA PRO A 214 4.68 -1.47 -8.64
C PRO A 214 6.16 -1.36 -8.99
N ASP A 215 6.58 -1.90 -10.14
CA ASP A 215 7.99 -1.95 -10.56
C ASP A 215 8.40 -0.80 -11.48
N GLY A 216 7.64 0.30 -11.46
CA GLY A 216 7.79 1.43 -12.37
C GLY A 216 7.03 1.25 -13.68
N ASP A 217 6.91 2.36 -14.41
CA ASP A 217 6.16 2.45 -15.66
C ASP A 217 6.73 3.60 -16.53
N ASP A 218 6.33 3.66 -17.79
CA ASP A 218 6.59 4.82 -18.65
C ASP A 218 5.57 5.95 -18.39
N ALA A 219 5.80 7.11 -19.00
CA ALA A 219 4.91 8.26 -18.85
C ALA A 219 3.48 7.98 -19.36
N ALA A 220 3.29 6.99 -20.23
CA ALA A 220 2.00 6.59 -20.78
C ALA A 220 1.26 5.56 -19.91
N GLY A 221 1.89 5.02 -18.84
CA GLY A 221 1.28 4.00 -18.00
C GLY A 221 1.14 2.64 -18.71
N SER A 222 2.02 2.35 -19.65
CA SER A 222 1.92 1.15 -20.50
C SER A 222 1.98 -0.15 -19.71
N ALA A 223 2.82 -0.24 -18.67
CA ALA A 223 2.96 -1.43 -17.84
C ALA A 223 1.71 -1.68 -16.99
N ALA A 224 1.15 -0.63 -16.38
CA ALA A 224 -0.11 -0.69 -15.66
C ALA A 224 -1.24 -1.18 -16.58
N THR A 225 -1.34 -0.59 -17.78
CA THR A 225 -2.33 -0.97 -18.79
C THR A 225 -2.18 -2.43 -19.22
N ALA A 226 -0.95 -2.88 -19.50
CA ALA A 226 -0.66 -4.27 -19.86
C ALA A 226 -1.00 -5.24 -18.71
N ALA A 227 -0.86 -4.80 -17.46
CA ALA A 227 -1.30 -5.53 -16.28
C ALA A 227 -2.82 -5.43 -16.03
N GLY A 228 -3.59 -4.73 -16.88
CA GLY A 228 -5.04 -4.56 -16.73
C GLY A 228 -5.44 -3.59 -15.61
N LEU A 229 -4.51 -2.75 -15.16
CA LEU A 229 -4.72 -1.78 -14.10
C LEU A 229 -5.16 -0.43 -14.67
N ARG A 230 -6.05 0.25 -13.96
CA ARG A 230 -6.60 1.57 -14.32
C ARG A 230 -6.33 2.60 -13.22
N PRO A 231 -5.72 3.76 -13.52
CA PRO A 231 -5.51 4.82 -12.55
C PRO A 231 -6.79 5.22 -11.82
N ALA A 232 -6.74 5.27 -10.49
CA ALA A 232 -7.91 5.58 -9.66
C ALA A 232 -7.98 7.04 -9.19
N MET A 233 -6.96 7.87 -9.47
CA MET A 233 -6.93 9.27 -9.05
C MET A 233 -6.81 10.20 -10.25
N ARG A 234 -7.66 11.23 -10.27
CA ARG A 234 -7.60 12.34 -11.20
C ARG A 234 -7.44 13.66 -10.46
N VAL A 235 -6.42 14.44 -10.80
CA VAL A 235 -6.14 15.76 -10.20
C VAL A 235 -6.28 16.83 -11.26
N THR A 236 -7.13 17.81 -10.95
CA THR A 236 -7.46 18.94 -11.81
C THR A 236 -7.19 20.27 -11.10
N GLY A 237 -7.16 21.36 -11.86
CA GLY A 237 -7.12 22.72 -11.34
C GLY A 237 -7.55 23.73 -12.39
N THR A 238 -7.35 25.01 -12.09
CA THR A 238 -7.61 26.10 -13.03
C THR A 238 -6.32 26.84 -13.30
N VAL A 239 -6.04 27.11 -14.57
CA VAL A 239 -4.90 27.92 -14.99
C VAL A 239 -5.39 29.29 -15.42
N VAL A 240 -4.71 30.34 -14.95
CA VAL A 240 -4.88 31.72 -15.39
C VAL A 240 -3.51 32.29 -15.73
N ASP A 241 -3.34 32.73 -16.97
CA ASP A 241 -2.09 33.32 -17.49
C ASP A 241 -0.83 32.47 -17.16
N GLY A 242 -0.92 31.16 -17.37
CA GLY A 242 0.16 30.21 -17.08
C GLY A 242 0.35 29.86 -15.60
N VAL A 243 -0.54 30.30 -14.71
CA VAL A 243 -0.47 29.99 -13.27
C VAL A 243 -1.62 29.06 -12.87
N LEU A 244 -1.27 27.86 -12.41
CA LEU A 244 -2.17 26.87 -11.84
C LEU A 244 -2.35 27.11 -10.34
N ASP A 245 -3.58 27.02 -9.84
CA ASP A 245 -3.98 27.22 -8.44
C ASP A 245 -3.64 26.06 -7.48
N VAL A 246 -2.72 25.19 -7.87
CA VAL A 246 -2.26 24.02 -7.12
C VAL A 246 -0.75 24.10 -6.94
N GLY A 247 -0.23 23.71 -5.78
CA GLY A 247 1.17 23.89 -5.40
C GLY A 247 1.58 22.92 -4.30
N ALA A 248 2.75 23.12 -3.70
CA ALA A 248 3.34 22.19 -2.74
C ALA A 248 2.47 21.96 -1.48
N ARG A 249 1.75 22.98 -0.99
CA ARG A 249 0.82 22.85 0.14
C ARG A 249 -0.40 21.98 -0.17
N HIS A 250 -0.66 21.72 -1.44
CA HIS A 250 -1.71 20.82 -1.91
C HIS A 250 -1.19 19.40 -2.18
N GLY A 251 0.11 19.13 -1.95
CA GLY A 251 0.72 17.81 -2.13
C GLY A 251 1.67 17.69 -3.32
N LEU A 252 1.80 18.72 -4.17
CA LEU A 252 2.68 18.64 -5.35
C LEU A 252 4.16 18.63 -4.96
N LEU A 253 4.92 17.79 -5.66
CA LEU A 253 6.38 17.79 -5.63
C LEU A 253 6.94 18.80 -6.65
N PRO A 254 8.16 19.32 -6.44
CA PRO A 254 8.90 19.97 -7.51
C PRO A 254 9.05 19.00 -8.69
N ALA A 255 8.48 19.36 -9.83
CA ALA A 255 8.41 18.50 -11.01
C ALA A 255 8.56 19.32 -12.31
N PRO A 256 9.69 20.02 -12.52
CA PRO A 256 9.91 20.79 -13.73
C PRO A 256 9.83 19.87 -14.97
N GLY A 257 9.08 20.30 -15.98
CA GLY A 257 8.80 19.51 -17.18
C GLY A 257 7.60 18.57 -17.04
N ALA A 258 6.98 18.43 -15.86
CA ALA A 258 5.78 17.63 -15.72
C ALA A 258 4.66 18.15 -16.65
N PRO A 259 3.95 17.25 -17.35
CA PRO A 259 2.89 17.64 -18.27
C PRO A 259 1.63 18.09 -17.52
N VAL A 260 1.02 19.20 -17.95
CA VAL A 260 -0.32 19.63 -17.55
C VAL A 260 -1.17 19.81 -18.81
N LEU A 261 -2.30 19.12 -18.91
CA LEU A 261 -3.24 19.29 -20.00
C LEU A 261 -4.15 20.49 -19.69
N VAL A 262 -4.07 21.56 -20.48
CA VAL A 262 -4.91 22.77 -20.39
C VAL A 262 -5.75 22.87 -21.66
N GLY A 263 -7.05 22.60 -21.56
CA GLY A 263 -7.89 22.41 -22.75
C GLY A 263 -7.42 21.19 -23.57
N ASP A 264 -6.94 21.44 -24.78
CA ASP A 264 -6.40 20.43 -25.71
C ASP A 264 -4.85 20.47 -25.81
N ARG A 265 -4.20 21.27 -24.96
CA ARG A 265 -2.75 21.52 -25.04
C ARG A 265 -2.04 20.98 -23.81
N VAL A 266 -0.94 20.25 -24.02
CA VAL A 266 -0.04 19.87 -22.93
C VAL A 266 1.02 20.95 -22.75
N VAL A 267 1.08 21.55 -21.56
CA VAL A 267 2.03 22.61 -21.21
C VAL A 267 2.89 22.13 -20.04
N PRO A 268 4.24 22.24 -20.13
CA PRO A 268 5.12 21.76 -19.07
C PRO A 268 5.13 22.71 -17.87
N VAL A 269 5.25 22.12 -16.68
CA VAL A 269 5.52 22.83 -15.42
C VAL A 269 6.92 23.45 -15.46
N VAL A 270 7.03 24.70 -14.99
CA VAL A 270 8.30 25.40 -14.77
C VAL A 270 8.70 25.30 -13.30
N GLU A 271 7.79 25.68 -12.40
CA GLU A 271 8.05 25.70 -10.96
C GLU A 271 6.79 25.38 -10.16
N VAL A 272 6.93 24.54 -9.13
CA VAL A 272 5.88 24.29 -8.13
C VAL A 272 6.17 25.16 -6.91
N GLY A 273 5.42 26.25 -6.79
CA GLY A 273 5.44 27.14 -5.63
C GLY A 273 4.58 26.62 -4.48
N ALA A 274 4.50 27.38 -3.38
CA ALA A 274 3.80 26.94 -2.17
C ALA A 274 2.31 26.67 -2.40
N THR A 275 1.60 27.56 -3.10
CA THR A 275 0.15 27.47 -3.34
C THR A 275 -0.22 27.41 -4.80
N SER A 276 0.74 27.61 -5.71
CA SER A 276 0.52 27.69 -7.15
C SER A 276 1.69 27.08 -7.92
N THR A 277 1.46 26.76 -9.18
CA THR A 277 2.47 26.19 -10.10
C THR A 277 2.52 27.02 -11.37
N SER A 278 3.71 27.40 -11.83
CA SER A 278 3.91 28.13 -13.08
C SER A 278 4.12 27.16 -14.24
N LEU A 279 3.52 27.48 -15.38
CA LEU A 279 3.63 26.74 -16.63
C LEU A 279 4.46 27.53 -17.63
N ALA A 280 5.04 26.83 -18.62
CA ALA A 280 5.94 27.44 -19.60
C ALA A 280 5.26 28.41 -20.56
N GLU A 281 3.93 28.44 -20.60
CA GLU A 281 3.15 29.27 -21.51
C GLU A 281 2.01 30.00 -20.80
N PRO A 282 1.66 31.23 -21.23
CA PRO A 282 0.55 32.02 -20.68
C PRO A 282 -0.80 31.50 -21.20
N VAL A 283 -1.16 30.27 -20.82
CA VAL A 283 -2.45 29.64 -21.15
C VAL A 283 -3.47 29.88 -20.04
N SER A 284 -4.76 29.71 -20.34
CA SER A 284 -5.82 29.79 -19.33
C SER A 284 -6.92 28.77 -19.63
N GLY A 285 -7.52 28.22 -18.58
CA GLY A 285 -8.60 27.25 -18.71
C GLY A 285 -8.57 26.15 -17.65
N PRO A 286 -9.49 25.18 -17.73
CA PRO A 286 -9.45 23.99 -16.90
C PRO A 286 -8.20 23.17 -17.22
N ALA A 287 -7.59 22.61 -16.18
CA ALA A 287 -6.37 21.84 -16.29
C ALA A 287 -6.49 20.46 -15.63
N VAL A 288 -5.86 19.46 -16.26
CA VAL A 288 -5.64 18.13 -15.71
C VAL A 288 -4.14 17.97 -15.48
N LEU A 289 -3.75 17.81 -14.22
CA LEU A 289 -2.37 17.55 -13.85
C LEU A 289 -2.07 16.08 -14.14
N TRP A 290 -2.94 15.18 -13.67
CA TRP A 290 -2.92 13.78 -14.08
C TRP A 290 -4.28 13.09 -13.91
N GLY A 291 -4.45 11.99 -14.63
CA GLY A 291 -5.62 11.11 -14.62
C GLY A 291 -5.34 9.82 -15.39
N ASP A 292 -6.24 9.42 -16.29
CA ASP A 292 -6.13 8.17 -17.06
C ASP A 292 -5.51 8.43 -18.46
N PRO A 293 -4.32 7.90 -18.77
CA PRO A 293 -3.71 8.00 -20.10
C PRO A 293 -4.57 7.44 -21.23
N ALA A 294 -5.43 6.46 -20.95
CA ALA A 294 -6.36 5.93 -21.94
C ALA A 294 -7.38 6.97 -22.43
N GLU A 295 -7.63 8.00 -21.62
CA GLU A 295 -8.51 9.14 -21.94
C GLU A 295 -7.72 10.35 -22.51
N GLY A 296 -6.42 10.17 -22.78
CA GLY A 296 -5.53 11.24 -23.27
C GLY A 296 -5.06 12.21 -22.18
N GLU A 297 -5.24 11.87 -20.90
CA GLU A 297 -4.79 12.68 -19.79
C GLU A 297 -3.33 12.35 -19.41
N PRO A 298 -2.57 13.30 -18.83
CA PRO A 298 -1.25 12.96 -18.31
C PRO A 298 -1.34 11.94 -17.16
N SER A 299 -0.30 11.12 -16.96
CA SER A 299 -0.28 10.15 -15.85
C SER A 299 0.38 10.70 -14.59
N ALA A 300 0.05 10.12 -13.44
CA ALA A 300 0.80 10.35 -12.20
C ALA A 300 2.27 9.89 -12.32
N ILE A 301 2.56 8.93 -13.22
CA ILE A 301 3.91 8.45 -13.51
C ILE A 301 4.71 9.51 -14.27
N ALA A 302 4.11 10.22 -15.22
CA ALA A 302 4.78 11.33 -15.92
C ALA A 302 5.22 12.42 -14.93
N TRP A 303 4.39 12.71 -13.93
CA TRP A 303 4.74 13.59 -12.81
C TRP A 303 5.84 13.00 -11.92
N ALA A 304 5.78 11.71 -11.62
CA ALA A 304 6.81 11.04 -10.83
C ALA A 304 8.18 11.07 -11.51
N LEU A 305 8.24 10.80 -12.82
CA LEU A 305 9.46 10.88 -13.63
C LEU A 305 10.03 12.31 -13.65
N ALA A 306 9.19 13.34 -13.80
CA ALA A 306 9.63 14.73 -13.75
C ALA A 306 10.11 15.18 -12.36
N ALA A 307 9.65 14.53 -11.30
CA ALA A 307 10.05 14.77 -9.92
C ALA A 307 11.18 13.83 -9.44
N ASP A 308 11.74 12.99 -10.31
CA ASP A 308 12.74 11.97 -9.98
C ASP A 308 12.32 11.04 -8.82
N THR A 309 11.07 10.56 -8.89
CA THR A 309 10.47 9.67 -7.88
C THR A 309 9.58 8.60 -8.53
N ILE A 310 8.86 7.85 -7.69
CA ILE A 310 7.91 6.81 -8.04
C ILE A 310 6.45 7.29 -7.90
N GLY A 311 5.54 6.70 -8.68
CA GLY A 311 4.11 7.08 -8.68
C GLY A 311 3.44 7.04 -7.31
N TYR A 312 3.93 6.18 -6.41
CA TYR A 312 3.46 6.05 -5.04
C TYR A 312 3.54 7.38 -4.29
N GLU A 313 4.66 8.08 -4.43
CA GLU A 313 4.91 9.32 -3.68
C GLU A 313 4.02 10.45 -4.18
N VAL A 314 3.84 10.54 -5.50
CA VAL A 314 2.98 11.56 -6.15
C VAL A 314 1.53 11.45 -5.64
N VAL A 315 0.93 10.26 -5.70
CA VAL A 315 -0.48 10.10 -5.31
C VAL A 315 -0.68 10.18 -3.80
N THR A 316 0.26 9.64 -3.00
CA THR A 316 0.12 9.63 -1.53
C THR A 316 0.18 11.03 -0.94
N ARG A 317 0.99 11.93 -1.53
CA ARG A 317 1.11 13.31 -1.06
C ARG A 317 -0.10 14.19 -1.38
N MET A 318 -0.96 13.78 -2.32
CA MET A 318 -2.24 14.45 -2.61
C MET A 318 -3.34 14.12 -1.59
N ALA A 319 -3.01 13.50 -0.44
CA ALA A 319 -3.94 13.32 0.66
C ALA A 319 -4.69 14.63 0.98
N ALA A 320 -5.97 14.53 1.35
CA ALA A 320 -6.81 15.70 1.50
C ALA A 320 -6.27 16.57 2.64
N ALA A 321 -5.97 17.83 2.34
CA ALA A 321 -5.74 18.86 3.35
C ALA A 321 -7.06 19.20 4.07
#